data_AF-A0A850H2P6-F1
#
_entry.id   AF-A0A850H2P6-F1
#
_cell.length_a   1.000
_cell.length_b   1.000
_cell.length_c   1.000
_cell.angle_alpha   90.00
_cell.angle_beta   90.00
_cell.angle_gamma   90.00
#
_symmetry.space_group_name_H-M   'P 1'
#
loop_
_entity.id
_entity.type
_entity.pdbx_description
1 polymer ?
#
loop_
_entity_poly.entity_id
_entity_poly.type
_entity_poly.pdbx_seq_one_letter_code
_entity_poly.pdbx_strand_id
1 'polypeptide(L)' 'MQIDFEALAEFAETTFDFDERFEDDEFGCQFDGMALFVTRTQDCFRIEANQEVLELPR' A
#
# COMPACT_ATOMS: atom_id res chain seq x y z
N MET A 1 -8.74 -15.54 2.72
CA MET A 1 -9.42 -14.27 2.40
C MET A 1 -8.77 -13.74 1.16
N GLN A 2 -9.54 -13.44 0.12
CA GLN A 2 -9.02 -12.87 -1.11
C GLN A 2 -9.09 -11.36 -0.96
N ILE A 3 -7.96 -10.67 -1.14
CA ILE A 3 -7.93 -9.21 -1.13
C ILE A 3 -8.70 -8.73 -2.36
N ASP A 4 -9.67 -7.84 -2.15
CA ASP A 4 -10.31 -7.12 -3.24
C ASP A 4 -9.36 -6.01 -3.71
N PHE A 5 -8.74 -6.22 -4.87
CA PHE A 5 -7.73 -5.30 -5.41
C PHE A 5 -8.32 -3.95 -5.82
N GLU A 6 -9.60 -3.90 -6.20
CA GLU A 6 -10.25 -2.64 -6.58
C GLU A 6 -10.48 -1.79 -5.33
N ALA A 7 -11.02 -2.39 -4.27
CA ALA A 7 -11.19 -1.71 -2.99
C ALA A 7 -9.86 -1.32 -2.32
N LEU A 8 -8.80 -2.13 -2.49
CA LEU A 8 -7.47 -1.80 -1.99
C LEU A 8 -6.87 -0.60 -2.75
N ALA A 9 -7.08 -0.51 -4.07
CA ALA A 9 -6.61 0.63 -4.86
C ALA A 9 -7.32 1.93 -4.45
N GLU A 10 -8.64 1.93 -4.28
CA GLU A 10 -9.38 3.10 -3.77
C GLU A 10 -8.93 3.53 -2.36
N PHE A 11 -8.66 2.55 -1.49
CA PHE A 11 -8.11 2.81 -0.16
C PHE A 11 -6.72 3.43 -0.23
N ALA A 12 -5.85 2.92 -1.11
CA ALA A 12 -4.52 3.45 -1.34
C ALA A 12 -4.58 4.92 -1.82
N GLU A 13 -5.43 5.24 -2.79
CA GLU A 13 -5.59 6.61 -3.30
C GLU A 13 -6.02 7.62 -2.22
N THR A 14 -6.82 7.19 -1.25
CA THR A 14 -7.38 8.07 -0.21
C THR A 14 -6.57 8.11 1.08
N THR A 15 -5.75 7.09 1.32
CA THR A 15 -5.04 6.90 2.59
C THR A 15 -3.54 7.09 2.45
N PHE A 16 -2.96 6.74 1.31
CA PHE A 16 -1.51 6.84 1.12
C PHE A 16 -1.20 8.28 0.74
N ASP A 17 -0.47 8.99 1.60
CA ASP A 17 -0.10 10.38 1.32
C ASP A 17 0.91 10.41 0.17
N PHE A 18 0.63 11.15 -0.89
CA PHE A 18 1.48 11.25 -2.07
C PHE A 18 2.29 12.54 -1.99
N ASP A 19 3.51 12.47 -1.45
CA ASP A 19 4.44 13.59 -1.53
C ASP A 19 5.68 13.16 -2.31
N GLU A 20 5.82 13.74 -3.49
CA GLU A 20 6.90 13.53 -4.46
C GLU A 20 8.31 13.82 -3.90
N ARG A 21 8.39 14.47 -2.73
CA ARG A 21 9.64 14.86 -2.08
C ARG A 21 10.12 13.86 -1.03
N PHE A 22 9.32 12.86 -0.68
CA PHE A 22 9.76 11.81 0.23
C PHE A 22 10.48 10.71 -0.56
N GLU A 23 11.80 10.62 -0.33
CA GLU A 23 12.62 9.46 -0.67
C GLU A 23 12.19 8.32 0.25
N ASP A 24 11.72 7.21 -0.35
CA ASP A 24 11.41 5.92 0.26
C ASP A 24 10.93 5.93 1.72
N ASP A 25 9.62 5.82 1.92
CA ASP A 25 9.00 5.85 3.26
C ASP A 25 8.14 4.61 3.53
N GLU A 26 8.12 4.17 4.77
CA GLU A 26 7.44 2.94 5.21
C GLU A 26 6.41 3.24 6.29
N PHE A 27 5.19 2.75 6.11
CA PHE A 27 4.14 2.88 7.11
C PHE A 27 3.24 1.64 7.17
N GLY A 28 2.66 1.42 8.35
CA GLY A 28 1.68 0.35 8.58
C GLY A 28 0.26 0.89 8.59
N CYS A 29 -0.67 0.17 7.97
CA CYS A 29 -2.10 0.48 8.03
C CYS A 29 -2.93 -0.80 8.18
N GLN A 30 -4.24 -0.64 8.36
CA GLN A 30 -5.18 -1.77 8.39
C GLN A 30 -6.20 -1.64 7.26
N PHE A 31 -6.40 -2.72 6.51
CA PHE A 31 -7.40 -2.83 5.46
C PHE A 31 -8.18 -4.14 5.63
N ASP A 32 -9.50 -4.08 5.64
CA ASP A 32 -10.39 -5.24 5.83
C ASP A 32 -10.00 -6.14 7.04
N GLY A 33 -9.60 -5.51 8.15
CA GLY A 33 -9.15 -6.21 9.37
C GLY A 33 -7.76 -6.87 9.27
N MET A 34 -7.05 -6.69 8.15
CA MET A 34 -5.70 -7.17 7.91
C MET A 34 -4.68 -6.05 8.12
N ALA A 35 -3.55 -6.37 8.75
CA ALA A 35 -2.42 -5.44 8.82
C ALA A 35 -1.67 -5.45 7.48
N LEU A 36 -1.49 -4.26 6.92
CA LEU A 36 -0.70 -4.02 5.71
C LEU A 36 0.57 -3.26 6.10
N PHE A 37 1.70 -3.66 5.53
CA PHE A 37 2.94 -2.90 5.58
C PHE A 37 3.19 -2.32 4.20
N VAL A 38 3.25 -0.99 4.11
CA VAL A 38 3.35 -0.28 2.84
C VAL A 38 4.70 0.41 2.78
N THR A 39 5.49 0.04 1.79
CA THR A 39 6.72 0.74 1.41
C THR A 39 6.42 1.55 0.16
N ARG A 40 6.53 2.87 0.28
CA ARG A 40 6.44 3.80 -0.85
C ARG A 40 7.83 3.93 -1.43
N THR A 41 7.97 3.64 -2.72
CA THR A 41 9.21 3.91 -3.46
C THR A 41 8.96 5.01 -4.50
N GLN A 42 10.01 5.45 -5.20
CA GLN A 42 9.83 6.40 -6.31
C GLN A 42 8.98 5.85 -7.46
N ASP A 43 8.98 4.52 -7.66
CA ASP A 43 8.36 3.89 -8.84
C ASP A 43 7.02 3.21 -8.52
N CYS A 44 6.85 2.69 -7.30
CA CYS A 44 5.67 1.90 -6.91
C CYS A 44 5.37 1.93 -5.41
N PHE A 45 4.15 1.51 -5.05
CA PHE A 45 3.80 1.10 -3.70
C PHE A 45 3.98 -0.41 -3.57
N ARG A 46 4.81 -0.83 -2.63
CA ARG A 46 4.93 -2.22 -2.25
C ARG A 46 4.13 -2.46 -0.98
N ILE A 47 3.18 -3.39 -1.05
CA ILE A 47 2.27 -3.72 0.04
C ILE A 47 2.55 -5.16 0.45
N GLU A 48 2.96 -5.36 1.69
CA GLU A 48 3.17 -6.68 2.27
C GLU A 48 2.01 -7.02 3.22
N ALA A 49 1.38 -8.17 2.96
CA ALA A 49 0.22 -8.65 3.71
C ALA A 49 0.24 -10.17 3.79
N ASN A 50 0.21 -10.75 5.00
CA ASN A 50 0.14 -12.21 5.20
C ASN A 50 1.11 -13.05 4.34
N GLN A 51 2.37 -12.61 4.21
CA GLN A 51 3.43 -13.24 3.39
C GLN A 51 3.26 -13.08 1.87
N GLU A 52 2.25 -12.34 1.41
CA GLU A 52 2.10 -11.91 0.04
C GLU A 52 2.66 -10.50 -0.14
N VAL A 53 3.27 -10.24 -1.29
CA VAL A 53 3.77 -8.93 -1.69
C VAL A 53 3.02 -8.51 -2.94
N LEU A 54 2.39 -7.34 -2.88
CA LEU A 54 1.71 -6.72 -4.00
C LEU A 54 2.46 -5.44 -4.39
N GLU A 55 2.64 -5.22 -5.68
CA GLU A 55 3.18 -3.96 -6.21
C GLU A 55 2.07 -3.23 -6.95
N LEU A 56 1.74 -2.04 -6.47
CA LEU A 56 0.83 -1.12 -7.16
C LEU A 56 1.66 -0.02 -7.82
N PRO A 57 1.32 0.39 -9.05
CA PRO A 57 1.89 1.60 -9.62
C PRO A 57 1.57 2.80 -8.73
N ARG A 58 2.43 3.81 -8.81
CA ARG A 58 2.15 5.10 -8.19
C ARG A 58 0.86 5.71 -8.75
#